data_AF-A0A258I596-F1
#
_entry.id   AF-A0A258I596-F1
#
_cell.length_a   1.000
_cell.length_b   1.000
_cell.length_c   1.000
_cell.angle_alpha   90.00
_cell.angle_beta   90.00
_cell.angle_gamma   90.00
#
_symmetry.space_group_name_H-M   'P 1'
#
loop_
_entity.id
_entity.type
_entity.pdbx_description
1 polymer ?
#
loop_
_entity_poly.entity_id
_entity_poly.type
_entity_poly.pdbx_seq_one_letter_code
_entity_poly.pdbx_strand_id
1 'polypeptide(L)'
;MLLADEAVPPGNRNAAGLVKNFITDPTIMVEPKGVDAFPAPNRLKVIIASNNTYVVDASDDERRYAVCKVSRRFAAPPGAGMDDDRVRFWRDLRAELDGGGIEAFLHDLLAMDLGDWHPRYDVPQTSALNEQRAASLKGFDRVLFDILESGDLPPLSNLRMIGDDRFVLPSRQLAEYSTNAGGRKVTTNEIGNLLGDGQPDKENVIHTPGLGFEKWDRGGPKGWIVSTLREARAAFDQRRFEWQWDDSDRWGYETAVIDQKAIEANRHESSGEDEPY
;
A
#
# COMPACT_ATOMS: atom_id res chain seq x y z
N MET A 1 2.04 -23.82 15.24
CA MET A 1 2.48 -22.77 14.30
C MET A 1 2.12 -23.23 12.90
N LEU A 2 1.67 -22.32 12.03
CA LEU A 2 1.34 -22.59 10.63
C LEU A 2 2.32 -21.80 9.76
N LEU A 3 3.13 -22.49 8.97
CA LEU A 3 3.95 -21.87 7.92
C LEU A 3 3.23 -22.02 6.58
N ALA A 4 2.96 -20.89 5.93
CA ALA A 4 2.34 -20.80 4.63
C ALA A 4 3.40 -20.32 3.61
N ASP A 5 4.03 -21.26 2.91
CA ASP A 5 5.10 -21.00 1.94
C ASP A 5 4.51 -20.91 0.53
N GLU A 6 4.56 -19.72 -0.07
CA GLU A 6 3.95 -19.37 -1.37
C GLU A 6 2.45 -19.73 -1.49
N ALA A 7 1.76 -19.87 -0.36
CA ALA A 7 0.39 -20.40 -0.31
C ALA A 7 -0.69 -19.35 -0.61
N VAL A 8 -0.34 -18.07 -0.71
CA VAL A 8 -1.27 -16.98 -0.97
C VAL A 8 -0.92 -16.32 -2.31
N PRO A 9 -1.65 -16.64 -3.39
CA PRO A 9 -1.41 -16.00 -4.68
C PRO A 9 -1.88 -14.53 -4.65
N PRO A 10 -1.11 -13.60 -5.25
CA PRO A 10 -1.48 -12.19 -5.32
C PRO A 10 -2.87 -11.99 -5.93
N GLY A 11 -3.69 -11.13 -5.32
CA GLY A 11 -5.01 -10.76 -5.84
C GLY A 11 -6.14 -11.77 -5.59
N ASN A 12 -5.88 -12.90 -4.94
CA ASN A 12 -6.93 -13.84 -4.55
C ASN A 12 -7.64 -13.39 -3.25
N ARG A 13 -8.73 -12.63 -3.41
CA ARG A 13 -9.53 -12.12 -2.28
C ARG A 13 -10.05 -13.21 -1.32
N ASN A 14 -10.30 -14.42 -1.82
CA ASN A 14 -10.76 -15.53 -0.99
C ASN A 14 -9.65 -16.02 -0.06
N ALA A 15 -8.42 -16.12 -0.57
CA ALA A 15 -7.25 -16.48 0.24
C ALA A 15 -6.96 -15.40 1.30
N ALA A 16 -7.04 -14.11 0.92
CA ALA A 16 -6.85 -13.01 1.86
C ALA A 16 -7.91 -12.97 2.99
N GLY A 17 -9.17 -13.32 2.68
CA GLY A 17 -10.23 -13.45 3.69
C GLY A 17 -10.00 -14.61 4.66
N LEU A 18 -9.56 -15.76 4.15
CA LEU A 18 -9.26 -16.94 4.99
C LEU A 18 -8.10 -16.68 5.95
N VAL A 19 -7.02 -16.04 5.47
CA VAL A 19 -5.88 -15.67 6.32
C VAL A 19 -6.31 -14.72 7.43
N LYS A 20 -7.17 -13.74 7.13
CA LYS A 20 -7.72 -12.83 8.13
C LYS A 20 -8.46 -13.59 9.24
N ASN A 21 -9.35 -14.51 8.86
CA ASN A 21 -10.11 -15.32 9.83
C ASN A 21 -9.17 -16.20 10.68
N PHE A 22 -8.15 -16.82 10.09
CA PHE A 22 -7.17 -17.60 10.84
C PHE A 22 -6.37 -16.78 11.86
N ILE A 23 -6.23 -15.48 11.64
CA ILE A 23 -5.54 -14.58 12.57
C ILE A 23 -6.48 -14.05 13.65
N THR A 24 -7.72 -13.68 13.29
CA THR A 24 -8.61 -12.93 14.19
C THR A 24 -9.63 -13.78 14.94
N ASP A 25 -10.08 -14.89 14.37
CA ASP A 25 -11.23 -15.61 14.92
C ASP A 25 -10.80 -16.46 16.12
N PRO A 26 -11.60 -16.49 17.20
CA PRO A 26 -11.25 -17.25 18.41
C PRO A 26 -11.40 -18.76 18.22
N THR A 27 -12.09 -19.20 17.18
CA THR A 27 -12.40 -20.60 16.88
C THR A 27 -12.23 -20.89 15.40
N ILE A 28 -11.76 -22.09 15.06
CA ILE A 28 -11.67 -22.60 13.68
C ILE A 28 -12.53 -23.85 13.53
N MET A 29 -13.14 -24.04 12.36
CA MET A 29 -13.76 -25.31 12.00
C MET A 29 -12.70 -26.25 11.44
N VAL A 30 -12.61 -27.45 12.03
CA VAL A 30 -11.72 -28.51 11.59
C VAL A 30 -12.56 -29.58 10.90
N GLU A 31 -12.18 -29.92 9.67
CA GLU A 31 -12.88 -30.91 8.83
C GLU A 31 -11.91 -32.06 8.50
N PRO A 32 -11.72 -33.04 9.40
CA PRO A 32 -10.84 -34.17 9.13
C PRO A 32 -11.47 -35.11 8.11
N LYS A 33 -10.64 -35.76 7.30
CA LYS A 33 -11.14 -36.75 6.35
C LYS A 33 -11.79 -37.93 7.08
N GLY A 34 -13.04 -38.21 6.76
CA GLY A 34 -13.78 -39.34 7.32
C GLY A 34 -14.31 -39.11 8.74
N VAL A 35 -14.34 -37.87 9.20
CA VAL A 35 -14.91 -37.45 10.48
C VAL A 35 -15.75 -36.20 10.26
N ASP A 36 -16.82 -36.03 11.03
CA ASP A 36 -17.64 -34.82 10.96
C ASP A 36 -16.86 -33.57 11.37
N ALA A 37 -17.22 -32.44 10.77
CA ALA A 37 -16.64 -31.14 11.08
C ALA A 37 -16.91 -30.74 12.54
N PHE A 38 -15.89 -30.20 13.23
CA PHE A 38 -16.04 -29.72 14.61
C PHE A 38 -15.33 -28.39 14.85
N PRO A 39 -15.86 -27.51 15.72
CA PRO A 39 -15.19 -26.29 16.12
C PRO A 39 -14.08 -26.56 17.14
N ALA A 40 -12.95 -25.86 17.01
CA ALA A 40 -11.83 -25.92 17.93
C ALA A 40 -11.32 -24.51 18.28
N PRO A 41 -10.73 -24.29 19.48
CA PRO A 41 -10.07 -23.03 19.80
C PRO A 41 -8.96 -22.70 18.81
N ASN A 42 -8.95 -21.47 18.29
CA ASN A 42 -7.90 -21.02 17.40
C ASN A 42 -6.62 -20.72 18.19
N ARG A 43 -5.59 -21.54 17.98
CA ARG A 43 -4.25 -21.35 18.55
C ARG A 43 -3.19 -21.12 17.47
N LEU A 44 -3.62 -20.74 16.26
CA LEU A 44 -2.70 -20.53 15.15
C LEU A 44 -1.79 -19.33 15.41
N LYS A 45 -0.53 -19.52 15.05
CA LYS A 45 0.48 -18.47 14.85
C LYS A 45 0.96 -18.68 13.42
N VAL A 46 0.63 -17.73 12.56
CA VAL A 46 0.79 -17.86 11.10
C VAL A 46 2.05 -17.13 10.68
N ILE A 47 2.93 -17.82 9.96
CA ILE A 47 4.07 -17.24 9.26
C ILE A 47 3.80 -17.43 7.78
N ILE A 48 3.93 -16.36 7.00
CA ILE A 48 3.78 -16.39 5.55
C ILE A 48 5.15 -16.08 4.94
N ALA A 49 5.64 -16.96 4.09
CA ALA A 49 6.85 -16.75 3.30
C ALA A 49 6.44 -16.66 1.82
N SER A 50 6.93 -15.63 1.13
CA SER A 50 6.69 -15.46 -0.30
C SER A 50 7.79 -14.64 -0.95
N ASN A 51 8.07 -14.93 -2.21
CA ASN A 51 8.93 -14.13 -3.09
C ASN A 51 8.14 -13.03 -3.82
N ASN A 52 6.81 -13.00 -3.69
CA ASN A 52 5.99 -11.96 -4.29
C ASN A 52 6.19 -10.61 -3.59
N THR A 53 6.09 -9.53 -4.36
CA THR A 53 6.13 -8.16 -3.83
C THR A 53 4.87 -7.78 -3.07
N TYR A 54 3.76 -8.46 -3.34
CA TYR A 54 2.48 -8.30 -2.66
C TYR A 54 2.00 -9.63 -2.10
N VAL A 55 1.87 -9.69 -0.78
CA VAL A 55 1.63 -10.93 -0.02
C VAL A 55 0.34 -10.83 0.79
N VAL A 56 0.06 -9.66 1.36
CA VAL A 56 -1.10 -9.44 2.24
C VAL A 56 -1.81 -8.13 1.94
N ASP A 57 -3.14 -8.17 1.94
CA ASP A 57 -3.99 -6.97 1.91
C ASP A 57 -3.89 -6.24 3.27
N ALA A 58 -3.16 -5.12 3.31
CA ALA A 58 -2.97 -4.28 4.49
C ALA A 58 -3.76 -2.96 4.37
N SER A 59 -4.55 -2.64 5.40
CA SER A 59 -5.21 -1.33 5.54
C SER A 59 -4.28 -0.30 6.22
N ASP A 60 -4.69 0.96 6.25
CA ASP A 60 -3.93 2.01 6.93
C ASP A 60 -3.80 1.71 8.43
N ASP A 61 -4.87 1.21 9.05
CA ASP A 61 -4.95 0.78 10.45
C ASP A 61 -4.49 -0.68 10.67
N GLU A 62 -3.74 -1.25 9.73
CA GLU A 62 -3.35 -2.66 9.80
C GLU A 62 -2.57 -2.99 11.07
N ARG A 63 -3.08 -4.00 11.79
CA ARG A 63 -2.59 -4.44 13.11
C ARG A 63 -2.40 -5.95 13.23
N ARG A 64 -2.52 -6.68 12.10
CA ARG A 64 -2.46 -8.15 12.06
C ARG A 64 -1.13 -8.67 11.54
N TYR A 65 -0.39 -7.87 10.78
CA TYR A 65 0.81 -8.30 10.07
C TYR A 65 2.04 -7.54 10.53
N ALA A 66 3.06 -8.28 10.98
CA ALA A 66 4.43 -7.79 11.00
C ALA A 66 5.10 -8.27 9.70
N VAL A 67 5.47 -7.34 8.82
CA VAL A 67 6.04 -7.67 7.51
C VAL A 67 7.53 -7.33 7.50
N CYS A 68 8.35 -8.28 7.10
CA CYS A 68 9.80 -8.13 7.05
C CYS A 68 10.34 -8.51 5.67
N LYS A 69 11.24 -7.69 5.12
CA LYS A 69 11.93 -7.98 3.87
C LYS A 69 13.30 -8.56 4.19
N VAL A 70 13.53 -9.82 3.83
CA VAL A 70 14.78 -10.51 4.14
C VAL A 70 15.86 -10.10 3.13
N SER A 71 17.05 -9.76 3.63
CA SER A 71 18.19 -9.37 2.79
C SER A 71 18.72 -10.53 1.95
N ARG A 72 19.19 -10.23 0.73
CA ARG A 72 19.89 -11.19 -0.14
C ARG A 72 21.35 -11.43 0.27
N ARG A 73 21.85 -10.78 1.32
CA ARG A 73 23.26 -10.84 1.76
C ARG A 73 23.81 -12.26 1.89
N PHE A 74 23.01 -13.19 2.40
CA PHE A 74 23.39 -14.60 2.60
C PHE A 74 22.73 -15.57 1.61
N ALA A 75 22.16 -15.07 0.50
CA ALA A 75 21.64 -15.93 -0.55
C ALA A 75 22.81 -16.52 -1.36
N ALA A 76 23.10 -17.81 -1.13
CA ALA A 76 24.13 -18.52 -1.89
C ALA A 76 23.65 -18.76 -3.34
N PRO A 77 24.46 -18.44 -4.37
CA PRO A 77 24.06 -18.65 -5.75
C PRO A 77 24.01 -20.15 -6.09
N PRO A 78 23.19 -20.55 -7.08
CA PRO A 78 23.19 -21.92 -7.57
C PRO A 78 24.60 -22.35 -8.01
N GLY A 79 25.04 -23.53 -7.54
CA GLY A 79 26.37 -24.07 -7.85
C GLY A 79 27.54 -23.47 -7.05
N ALA A 80 27.27 -22.65 -6.02
CA ALA A 80 28.31 -22.17 -5.12
C ALA A 80 29.11 -23.33 -4.49
N GLY A 81 30.43 -23.23 -4.53
CA GLY A 81 31.32 -24.21 -3.91
C GLY A 81 31.35 -24.10 -2.39
N MET A 82 31.95 -25.10 -1.74
CA MET A 82 32.06 -25.16 -0.28
C MET A 82 32.90 -24.01 0.33
N ASP A 83 33.76 -23.40 -0.49
CA ASP A 83 34.59 -22.25 -0.14
C ASP A 83 33.86 -20.90 -0.28
N ASP A 84 32.57 -20.89 -0.59
CA ASP A 84 31.77 -19.65 -0.59
C ASP A 84 31.38 -19.27 0.85
N ASP A 85 31.63 -18.02 1.23
CA ASP A 85 31.35 -17.49 2.56
C ASP A 85 29.88 -17.69 2.99
N ARG A 86 28.94 -17.59 2.05
CA ARG A 86 27.50 -17.76 2.32
C ARG A 86 27.15 -19.22 2.55
N VAL A 87 27.78 -20.13 1.82
CA VAL A 87 27.64 -21.57 2.03
C VAL A 87 28.20 -21.96 3.40
N ARG A 88 29.38 -21.44 3.77
CA ARG A 88 29.96 -21.66 5.11
C ARG A 88 29.05 -21.12 6.21
N PHE A 89 28.51 -19.91 6.06
CA PHE A 89 27.55 -19.33 7.01
C PHE A 89 26.38 -20.29 7.29
N TRP A 90 25.72 -20.81 6.25
CA TRP A 90 24.58 -21.71 6.44
C TRP A 90 24.97 -23.08 7.00
N ARG A 91 26.16 -23.58 6.65
CA ARG A 91 26.71 -24.81 7.24
C ARG A 91 26.91 -24.63 8.75
N ASP A 92 27.57 -23.54 9.14
CA ASP A 92 27.91 -23.27 10.53
C ASP A 92 26.65 -22.98 11.36
N LEU A 93 25.68 -22.25 10.80
CA LEU A 93 24.38 -22.04 11.43
C LEU A 93 23.61 -23.35 11.66
N ARG A 94 23.62 -24.28 10.69
CA ARG A 94 22.98 -25.60 10.88
C ARG A 94 23.67 -26.41 11.96
N ALA A 95 24.99 -26.40 11.98
CA ALA A 95 25.76 -27.07 13.02
C ALA A 95 25.44 -26.51 14.43
N GLU A 96 25.26 -25.19 14.55
CA GLU A 96 24.84 -24.56 15.80
C GLU A 96 23.41 -24.97 16.20
N LEU A 97 22.46 -24.95 15.25
CA LEU A 97 21.08 -25.39 15.49
C LEU A 97 21.01 -26.83 16.02
N ASP A 98 21.80 -27.73 15.43
CA ASP A 98 21.90 -29.14 15.85
C ASP A 98 22.73 -29.33 17.14
N GLY A 99 23.57 -28.34 17.48
CA GLY A 99 24.55 -28.38 18.56
C GLY A 99 24.09 -27.77 19.89
N GLY A 100 22.81 -27.42 20.02
CA GLY A 100 22.24 -26.79 21.23
C GLY A 100 21.75 -25.35 21.03
N GLY A 101 21.92 -24.79 19.83
CA GLY A 101 21.52 -23.42 19.52
C GLY A 101 20.00 -23.20 19.58
N ILE A 102 19.19 -24.24 19.30
CA ILE A 102 17.73 -24.16 19.42
C ILE A 102 17.33 -24.01 20.90
N GLU A 103 17.93 -24.80 21.79
CA GLU A 103 17.70 -24.77 23.23
C GLU A 103 18.15 -23.43 23.82
N ALA A 104 19.31 -22.93 23.40
CA ALA A 104 19.80 -21.61 23.79
C ALA A 104 18.84 -20.50 23.33
N PHE A 105 18.37 -20.55 22.08
CA PHE A 105 17.42 -19.57 21.57
C PHE A 105 16.07 -19.64 22.31
N LEU A 106 15.57 -20.84 22.61
CA LEU A 106 14.35 -21.00 23.41
C LEU A 106 14.51 -20.46 24.83
N HIS A 107 15.67 -20.69 25.46
CA HIS A 107 15.98 -20.13 26.77
C HIS A 107 15.89 -18.59 26.74
N ASP A 108 16.49 -17.95 25.73
CA ASP A 108 16.42 -16.50 25.57
C ASP A 108 14.99 -15.99 25.34
N LEU A 109 14.19 -16.68 24.52
CA LEU A 109 12.79 -16.32 24.28
C LEU A 109 11.93 -16.45 25.54
N LEU A 110 12.17 -17.47 26.38
CA LEU A 110 11.45 -17.66 27.64
C LEU A 110 11.87 -16.67 28.73
N ALA A 111 13.12 -16.20 28.68
CA ALA A 111 13.67 -15.22 29.61
C ALA A 111 13.40 -13.76 29.17
N MET A 112 12.86 -13.54 27.97
CA MET A 112 12.59 -12.22 27.44
C MET A 112 11.47 -11.53 28.23
N ASP A 113 11.81 -10.42 28.89
CA ASP A 113 10.83 -9.55 29.51
C ASP A 113 10.14 -8.70 28.45
N LEU A 114 8.82 -8.90 28.31
CA LEU A 114 7.98 -8.19 27.35
C LEU A 114 7.29 -6.97 27.97
N GLY A 115 7.35 -6.79 29.30
CA GLY A 115 6.63 -5.70 29.97
C GLY A 115 5.15 -5.61 29.55
N ASP A 116 4.73 -4.41 29.14
CA ASP A 116 3.37 -4.14 28.65
C ASP A 116 3.19 -4.35 27.14
N TRP A 117 4.19 -4.91 26.45
CA TRP A 117 4.13 -5.11 25.00
C TRP A 117 2.98 -6.05 24.63
N HIS A 118 2.22 -5.63 23.62
CA HIS A 118 1.10 -6.40 23.12
C HIS A 118 1.07 -6.38 21.58
N PRO A 119 1.04 -7.56 20.92
CA PRO A 119 1.20 -7.69 19.46
C PRO A 119 0.09 -7.01 18.65
N ARG A 120 -1.01 -6.57 19.27
CA ARG A 120 -2.09 -5.83 18.61
C ARG A 120 -1.86 -4.32 18.57
N TYR A 121 -1.12 -3.79 19.54
CA TYR A 121 -0.88 -2.35 19.68
C TYR A 121 0.53 -1.98 19.23
N ASP A 122 1.47 -2.91 19.39
CA ASP A 122 2.89 -2.71 19.17
C ASP A 122 3.40 -3.47 17.93
N VAL A 123 2.57 -3.55 16.89
CA VAL A 123 2.99 -4.15 15.60
C VAL A 123 4.10 -3.29 14.99
N PRO A 124 5.26 -3.87 14.64
CA PRO A 124 6.34 -3.13 14.01
C PRO A 124 5.87 -2.44 12.72
N GLN A 125 6.01 -1.11 12.68
CA GLN A 125 5.75 -0.31 11.49
C GLN A 125 7.01 -0.31 10.62
N THR A 126 7.09 -1.27 9.70
CA THR A 126 8.24 -1.43 8.79
C THR A 126 7.96 -0.82 7.42
N SER A 127 9.01 -0.44 6.69
CA SER A 127 8.87 -0.04 5.28
C SER A 127 8.21 -1.13 4.43
N ALA A 128 8.51 -2.41 4.72
CA ALA A 128 7.89 -3.53 4.04
C ALA A 128 6.37 -3.64 4.30
N LEU A 129 5.89 -3.29 5.50
CA LEU A 129 4.45 -3.20 5.77
C LEU A 129 3.82 -2.04 4.98
N ASN A 130 4.50 -0.89 4.91
CA ASN A 130 4.03 0.23 4.11
C ASN A 130 3.99 -0.12 2.61
N GLU A 131 4.96 -0.89 2.09
CA GLU A 131 4.93 -1.42 0.72
C GLU A 131 3.64 -2.23 0.47
N GLN A 132 3.21 -3.06 1.44
CA GLN A 132 1.94 -3.78 1.33
C GLN A 132 0.71 -2.85 1.37
N ARG A 133 0.73 -1.79 2.20
CA ARG A 133 -0.35 -0.79 2.24
C ARG A 133 -0.48 -0.06 0.90
N ALA A 134 0.63 0.43 0.35
CA ALA A 134 0.66 1.10 -0.96
C ALA A 134 0.15 0.20 -2.09
N ALA A 135 0.52 -1.08 -2.08
CA ALA A 135 0.02 -2.07 -3.04
C ALA A 135 -1.46 -2.43 -2.83
N SER A 136 -2.00 -2.23 -1.62
CA SER A 136 -3.40 -2.49 -1.29
C SER A 136 -4.35 -1.35 -1.66
N LEU A 137 -3.82 -0.15 -1.98
CA LEU A 137 -4.61 1.02 -2.37
C LEU A 137 -5.43 0.75 -3.64
N LYS A 138 -6.64 1.32 -3.69
CA LYS A 138 -7.61 1.10 -4.78
C LYS A 138 -8.31 2.39 -5.14
N GLY A 139 -8.81 2.47 -6.38
CA GLY A 139 -9.60 3.62 -6.81
C GLY A 139 -8.81 4.92 -6.74
N PHE A 140 -9.43 5.99 -6.23
CA PHE A 140 -8.77 7.27 -6.16
C PHE A 140 -7.57 7.31 -5.20
N ASP A 141 -7.59 6.54 -4.10
CA ASP A 141 -6.43 6.45 -3.19
C ASP A 141 -5.16 5.99 -3.91
N ARG A 142 -5.29 5.00 -4.82
CA ARG A 142 -4.15 4.52 -5.60
C ARG A 142 -3.63 5.60 -6.55
N VAL A 143 -4.54 6.24 -7.29
CA VAL A 143 -4.17 7.29 -8.26
C VAL A 143 -3.53 8.49 -7.56
N LEU A 144 -4.05 8.88 -6.39
CA LEU A 144 -3.46 9.96 -5.60
C LEU A 144 -2.07 9.59 -5.10
N PHE A 145 -1.88 8.36 -4.61
CA PHE A 145 -0.57 7.86 -4.22
C PHE A 145 0.41 7.89 -5.39
N ASP A 146 0.00 7.45 -6.58
CA ASP A 146 0.84 7.47 -7.78
C ASP A 146 1.28 8.90 -8.15
N ILE A 147 0.38 9.88 -8.05
CA ILE A 147 0.68 11.31 -8.27
C ILE A 147 1.70 11.82 -7.24
N LEU A 148 1.54 11.45 -5.96
CA LEU A 148 2.45 11.87 -4.89
C LEU A 148 3.82 11.17 -5.00
N GLU A 149 3.84 9.90 -5.40
CA GLU A 149 5.04 9.11 -5.58
C GLU A 149 5.87 9.63 -6.75
N SER A 150 5.26 9.88 -7.91
CA SER A 150 5.96 10.45 -9.07
C SER A 150 6.32 11.93 -8.87
N GLY A 151 5.52 12.67 -8.09
CA GLY A 151 5.62 14.12 -8.02
C GLY A 151 5.15 14.82 -9.29
N ASP A 152 4.53 14.09 -10.23
CA ASP A 152 4.01 14.63 -11.49
C ASP A 152 2.51 14.92 -11.38
N LEU A 153 2.12 16.12 -11.82
CA LEU A 153 0.71 16.47 -11.88
C LEU A 153 0.03 15.77 -13.07
N PRO A 154 -1.24 15.35 -12.93
CA PRO A 154 -1.96 14.79 -14.05
C PRO A 154 -2.20 15.86 -15.13
N PRO A 155 -2.20 15.48 -16.43
CA PRO A 155 -2.47 16.40 -17.54
C PRO A 155 -3.96 16.73 -17.58
N LEU A 156 -4.37 17.70 -16.77
CA LEU A 156 -5.76 18.17 -16.69
C LEU A 156 -5.87 19.49 -17.47
N SER A 157 -6.80 19.59 -18.41
CA SER A 157 -6.92 20.77 -19.28
C SER A 157 -7.21 22.08 -18.55
N ASN A 158 -7.78 22.03 -17.34
CA ASN A 158 -7.99 23.19 -16.48
C ASN A 158 -7.07 23.17 -15.24
N LEU A 159 -5.95 22.46 -15.29
CA LEU A 159 -4.91 22.53 -14.26
C LEU A 159 -4.39 23.97 -14.19
N ARG A 160 -4.41 24.54 -12.98
CA ARG A 160 -4.04 25.94 -12.78
C ARG A 160 -3.08 26.10 -11.61
N MET A 161 -2.01 26.84 -11.83
CA MET A 161 -1.12 27.31 -10.77
C MET A 161 -1.72 28.57 -10.10
N ILE A 162 -1.75 28.59 -8.76
CA ILE A 162 -2.33 29.70 -7.96
C ILE A 162 -1.33 30.31 -6.96
N GLY A 163 -0.07 29.94 -7.05
CA GLY A 163 1.04 30.41 -6.21
C GLY A 163 2.34 29.72 -6.62
N ASP A 164 3.39 29.87 -5.82
CA ASP A 164 4.61 29.08 -6.01
C ASP A 164 4.33 27.62 -5.64
N ASP A 165 4.46 26.72 -6.62
CA ASP A 165 4.27 25.27 -6.48
C ASP A 165 2.93 24.84 -5.86
N ARG A 166 1.86 25.62 -6.12
CA ARG A 166 0.48 25.31 -5.67
C ARG A 166 -0.47 25.25 -6.84
N PHE A 167 -1.29 24.20 -6.88
CA PHE A 167 -2.14 23.91 -8.04
C PHE A 167 -3.58 23.64 -7.65
N VAL A 168 -4.50 24.01 -8.54
CA VAL A 168 -5.91 23.61 -8.47
C VAL A 168 -6.12 22.40 -9.36
N LEU A 169 -6.56 21.30 -8.76
CA LEU A 169 -6.95 20.07 -9.44
C LEU A 169 -8.47 20.06 -9.68
N PRO A 170 -8.96 20.24 -10.93
CA PRO A 170 -10.40 20.28 -11.20
C PRO A 170 -11.04 18.92 -10.93
N SER A 171 -12.05 18.86 -10.05
CA SER A 171 -12.59 17.58 -9.56
C SER A 171 -13.15 16.70 -10.68
N ARG A 172 -13.81 17.30 -11.68
CA ARG A 172 -14.40 16.56 -12.81
C ARG A 172 -13.33 15.89 -13.67
N GLN A 173 -12.26 16.62 -13.99
CA GLN A 173 -11.17 16.13 -14.83
C GLN A 173 -10.32 15.12 -14.07
N LEU A 174 -10.09 15.36 -12.78
CA LEU A 174 -9.39 14.40 -11.93
C LEU A 174 -10.18 13.10 -11.79
N ALA A 175 -11.52 13.15 -11.72
CA ALA A 175 -12.35 11.94 -11.70
C ALA A 175 -12.28 11.16 -13.02
N GLU A 176 -12.28 11.86 -14.17
CA GLU A 176 -12.09 11.25 -15.49
C GLU A 176 -10.71 10.61 -15.62
N TYR A 177 -9.65 11.35 -15.28
CA TYR A 177 -8.27 10.85 -15.26
C TYR A 177 -8.14 9.60 -14.38
N SER A 178 -8.65 9.67 -13.14
CA SER A 178 -8.56 8.57 -12.18
C SER A 178 -9.36 7.35 -12.61
N THR A 179 -10.50 7.56 -13.28
CA THR A 179 -11.31 6.46 -13.85
C THR A 179 -10.54 5.71 -14.94
N ASN A 180 -9.85 6.45 -15.81
CA ASN A 180 -9.08 5.88 -16.90
C ASN A 180 -7.81 5.18 -16.40
N ALA A 181 -7.11 5.78 -15.43
CA ALA A 181 -5.89 5.21 -14.84
C ALA A 181 -6.19 3.95 -13.99
N GLY A 182 -7.25 4.00 -13.17
CA GLY A 182 -7.54 2.94 -12.19
C GLY A 182 -8.47 1.82 -12.70
N GLY A 183 -9.00 1.90 -13.93
CA GLY A 183 -9.92 0.91 -14.49
C GLY A 183 -11.26 0.76 -13.74
N ARG A 184 -11.54 1.64 -12.78
CA ARG A 184 -12.79 1.72 -12.00
C ARG A 184 -13.31 3.15 -12.04
N LYS A 185 -14.62 3.32 -12.23
CA LYS A 185 -15.27 4.63 -12.10
C LYS A 185 -14.97 5.29 -10.75
N VAL A 186 -14.32 6.44 -10.80
CA VAL A 186 -14.08 7.36 -9.67
C VAL A 186 -15.05 8.53 -9.79
N THR A 187 -15.61 8.97 -8.65
CA THR A 187 -16.58 10.08 -8.61
C THR A 187 -15.97 11.34 -8.00
N THR A 188 -16.55 12.49 -8.28
CA THR A 188 -16.15 13.76 -7.64
C THR A 188 -16.40 13.77 -6.13
N ASN A 189 -17.36 12.98 -5.65
CA ASN A 189 -17.60 12.79 -4.21
C ASN A 189 -16.47 12.00 -3.57
N GLU A 190 -16.01 10.93 -4.21
CA GLU A 190 -14.87 10.14 -3.75
C GLU A 190 -13.61 11.01 -3.65
N ILE A 191 -13.34 11.83 -4.68
CA ILE A 191 -12.26 12.83 -4.64
C ILE A 191 -12.44 13.80 -3.49
N GLY A 192 -13.66 14.33 -3.31
CA GLY A 192 -13.90 15.32 -2.26
C GLY A 192 -13.75 14.76 -0.86
N ASN A 193 -14.15 13.51 -0.65
CA ASN A 193 -13.98 12.81 0.61
C ASN A 193 -12.49 12.57 0.92
N LEU A 194 -11.70 12.18 -0.09
CA LEU A 194 -10.28 11.89 0.12
C LEU A 194 -9.42 13.15 0.25
N LEU A 195 -9.61 14.14 -0.64
CA LEU A 195 -8.79 15.36 -0.61
C LEU A 195 -9.21 16.31 0.51
N GLY A 196 -10.50 16.42 0.82
CA GLY A 196 -11.01 17.29 1.87
C GLY A 196 -10.91 16.70 3.27
N ASP A 197 -11.84 17.09 4.15
CA ASP A 197 -11.85 16.63 5.55
C ASP A 197 -12.33 15.18 5.72
N GLY A 198 -13.03 14.63 4.73
CA GLY A 198 -13.77 13.37 4.84
C GLY A 198 -15.28 13.58 4.81
N GLN A 199 -16.03 12.49 4.69
CA GLN A 199 -17.50 12.54 4.69
C GLN A 199 -18.03 12.39 6.12
N PRO A 200 -18.75 13.39 6.67
CA PRO A 200 -19.41 13.24 7.96
C PRO A 200 -20.64 12.33 7.85
N ASP A 201 -20.95 11.64 8.93
CA ASP A 201 -22.23 10.94 9.10
C ASP A 201 -23.36 11.91 9.50
N LYS A 202 -24.53 11.37 9.86
CA LYS A 202 -25.71 12.16 10.26
C LYS A 202 -25.50 12.93 11.56
N GLU A 203 -24.52 12.53 12.38
CA GLU A 203 -24.17 13.14 13.66
C GLU A 203 -22.97 14.09 13.53
N ASN A 204 -22.55 14.39 12.29
CA ASN A 204 -21.42 15.24 11.96
C ASN A 204 -20.06 14.66 12.40
N VAL A 205 -19.95 13.32 12.50
CA VAL A 205 -18.71 12.62 12.83
C VAL A 205 -18.04 12.11 11.57
N ILE A 206 -16.74 12.37 11.43
CA ILE A 206 -15.92 11.89 10.31
C ILE A 206 -15.18 10.62 10.76
N HIS A 207 -15.59 9.48 10.24
CA HIS A 207 -14.98 8.17 10.56
C HIS A 207 -13.74 7.88 9.73
N THR A 208 -13.66 8.44 8.53
CA THR A 208 -12.51 8.30 7.62
C THR A 208 -12.08 9.70 7.20
N PRO A 209 -11.13 10.31 7.94
CA PRO A 209 -10.60 11.62 7.60
C PRO A 209 -9.92 11.60 6.23
N GLY A 210 -10.15 12.64 5.42
CA GLY A 210 -9.38 12.88 4.21
C GLY A 210 -8.04 13.56 4.51
N LEU A 211 -7.44 14.18 3.50
CA LEU A 211 -6.14 14.87 3.60
C LEU A 211 -6.25 16.33 4.09
N GLY A 212 -7.44 16.92 4.12
CA GLY A 212 -7.67 18.29 4.60
C GLY A 212 -7.22 19.39 3.63
N PHE A 213 -7.19 19.10 2.33
CA PHE A 213 -6.88 20.09 1.31
C PHE A 213 -8.01 21.12 1.17
N GLU A 214 -7.65 22.34 0.80
CA GLU A 214 -8.62 23.42 0.64
C GLU A 214 -9.43 23.23 -0.65
N LYS A 215 -10.74 23.45 -0.57
CA LYS A 215 -11.63 23.40 -1.72
C LYS A 215 -11.54 24.68 -2.52
N TRP A 216 -11.39 24.55 -3.84
CA TRP A 216 -11.48 25.66 -4.78
C TRP A 216 -12.87 25.74 -5.41
N ASP A 217 -13.61 26.80 -5.11
CA ASP A 217 -14.97 27.03 -5.63
C ASP A 217 -15.20 28.43 -6.26
N ARG A 218 -14.14 29.25 -6.35
CA ARG A 218 -14.20 30.62 -6.89
C ARG A 218 -13.43 30.70 -8.21
N GLY A 219 -13.95 31.38 -9.22
CA GLY A 219 -13.15 31.77 -10.39
C GLY A 219 -12.70 30.63 -11.33
N GLY A 220 -13.51 29.59 -11.49
CA GLY A 220 -13.26 28.52 -12.47
C GLY A 220 -13.97 27.20 -12.15
N PRO A 221 -13.58 26.10 -12.82
CA PRO A 221 -14.03 24.75 -12.48
C PRO A 221 -13.75 24.43 -11.00
N LYS A 222 -14.73 23.81 -10.33
CA LYS A 222 -14.57 23.40 -8.93
C LYS A 222 -13.46 22.35 -8.81
N GLY A 223 -12.64 22.47 -7.78
CA GLY A 223 -11.46 21.64 -7.60
C GLY A 223 -10.95 21.64 -6.16
N TRP A 224 -9.74 21.12 -6.01
CA TRP A 224 -9.01 21.07 -4.74
C TRP A 224 -7.63 21.69 -4.92
N ILE A 225 -7.20 22.44 -3.92
CA ILE A 225 -5.87 23.04 -3.91
C ILE A 225 -4.91 21.98 -3.35
N VAL A 226 -3.97 21.55 -4.19
CA VAL A 226 -2.80 20.83 -3.73
C VAL A 226 -1.70 21.85 -3.44
N SER A 227 -1.14 21.79 -2.24
CA SER A 227 -0.02 22.65 -1.83
C SER A 227 1.29 22.17 -2.46
N THR A 228 2.44 22.55 -1.91
CA THR A 228 3.74 22.05 -2.39
C THR A 228 3.80 20.51 -2.32
N LEU A 229 4.62 19.88 -3.17
CA LEU A 229 4.75 18.41 -3.18
C LEU A 229 5.11 17.88 -1.79
N ARG A 230 6.01 18.57 -1.09
CA ARG A 230 6.41 18.26 0.28
C ARG A 230 5.24 18.28 1.26
N GLU A 231 4.41 19.32 1.24
CA GLU A 231 3.26 19.45 2.15
C GLU A 231 2.17 18.42 1.83
N ALA A 232 1.96 18.12 0.55
CA ALA A 232 1.00 17.10 0.13
C ALA A 232 1.44 15.69 0.59
N ARG A 233 2.73 15.35 0.45
CA ARG A 233 3.32 14.10 0.96
C ARG A 233 3.25 14.03 2.49
N ALA A 234 3.57 15.11 3.20
CA ALA A 234 3.44 15.17 4.66
C ALA A 234 1.99 14.99 5.14
N ALA A 235 1.01 15.56 4.43
CA ALA A 235 -0.41 15.36 4.71
C ALA A 235 -0.82 13.89 4.49
N PHE A 236 -0.30 13.25 3.45
CA PHE A 236 -0.50 11.82 3.21
C PHE A 236 0.09 10.98 4.35
N ASP A 237 1.35 11.18 4.72
CA ASP A 237 2.01 10.43 5.80
C ASP A 237 1.23 10.54 7.12
N GLN A 238 0.79 11.75 7.46
CA GLN A 238 0.06 12.01 8.69
C GLN A 238 -1.32 11.31 8.74
N ARG A 239 -2.01 11.22 7.59
CA ARG A 239 -3.41 10.76 7.52
C ARG A 239 -3.55 9.32 7.06
N ARG A 240 -2.54 8.76 6.41
CA ARG A 240 -2.56 7.43 5.80
C ARG A 240 -1.47 6.56 6.45
N PHE A 241 -0.28 6.52 5.87
CA PHE A 241 0.87 5.80 6.39
C PHE A 241 2.15 6.48 5.88
N GLU A 242 3.22 6.39 6.67
CA GLU A 242 4.51 6.94 6.28
C GLU A 242 5.08 6.26 5.03
N TRP A 243 5.63 7.04 4.12
CA TRP A 243 6.30 6.52 2.93
C TRP A 243 7.73 7.05 2.78
N GLN A 244 8.56 6.25 2.12
CA GLN A 244 9.92 6.60 1.75
C GLN A 244 9.93 7.41 0.46
N TRP A 245 9.41 8.64 0.52
CA TRP A 245 9.42 9.58 -0.60
C TRP A 245 10.85 9.82 -1.12
N ASP A 246 10.97 10.16 -2.40
CA ASP A 246 12.23 10.64 -2.96
C ASP A 246 12.54 12.08 -2.49
N ASP A 247 13.73 12.58 -2.85
CA ASP A 247 14.20 13.90 -2.44
C ASP A 247 13.53 15.07 -3.20
N SER A 248 12.60 14.77 -4.12
CA SER A 248 11.89 15.77 -4.91
C SER A 248 10.96 16.61 -4.03
N ASP A 249 11.04 17.94 -4.16
CA ASP A 249 10.29 18.88 -3.32
C ASP A 249 9.29 19.76 -4.10
N ARG A 250 9.26 19.66 -5.43
CA ARG A 250 8.41 20.43 -6.35
C ARG A 250 7.64 19.53 -7.28
N TRP A 251 6.48 20.02 -7.73
CA TRP A 251 5.67 19.33 -8.72
C TRP A 251 6.27 19.41 -10.13
N GLY A 252 6.23 18.29 -10.85
CA GLY A 252 6.54 18.18 -12.28
C GLY A 252 5.46 18.83 -13.17
N TYR A 253 5.30 20.16 -13.07
CA TYR A 253 4.25 20.89 -13.79
C TYR A 253 4.49 20.94 -15.31
N GLU A 254 5.75 21.07 -15.75
CA GLU A 254 6.08 21.20 -17.17
C GLU A 254 5.71 19.93 -17.94
N THR A 255 5.95 18.76 -17.36
CA THR A 255 5.55 17.45 -17.90
C THR A 255 4.04 17.40 -18.13
N ALA A 256 3.24 17.81 -17.14
CA ALA A 256 1.78 17.83 -17.23
C ALA A 256 1.26 18.73 -18.37
N VAL A 257 1.91 19.88 -18.60
CA VAL A 257 1.54 20.81 -19.68
C VAL A 257 1.91 20.25 -21.05
N ILE A 258 3.06 19.59 -21.18
CA ILE A 258 3.50 18.95 -22.43
C ILE A 258 2.57 17.81 -22.80
N ASP A 259 2.27 16.92 -21.85
CA ASP A 259 1.40 15.77 -22.06
C ASP A 259 -0.02 16.22 -22.44
N GLN A 260 -0.53 17.28 -21.82
CA GLN A 260 -1.82 17.85 -22.18
C GLN A 260 -1.85 18.35 -23.64
N LYS A 261 -0.80 19.02 -24.10
CA LYS A 261 -0.69 19.48 -25.50
C LYS A 261 -0.63 18.31 -26.48
N ALA A 262 0.07 17.24 -26.14
CA ALA A 262 0.13 16.03 -26.96
C ALA A 262 -1.24 15.35 -27.07
N ILE A 263 -1.99 15.26 -25.96
CA ILE A 263 -3.36 14.71 -25.94
C ILE A 263 -4.29 15.56 -26.83
N GLU A 264 -4.18 16.88 -26.78
CA GLU A 264 -5.00 17.79 -27.59
C GLU A 264 -4.68 17.67 -29.10
N ALA A 265 -3.40 17.53 -29.45
CA ALA A 265 -2.96 17.32 -30.83
C ALA A 265 -3.49 16.00 -31.40
N ASN A 266 -3.37 14.89 -30.65
CA ASN A 266 -3.88 13.58 -31.07
C ASN A 266 -5.40 13.57 -31.25
N ARG A 267 -6.15 14.30 -30.40
CA ARG A 267 -7.60 14.45 -30.57
C ARG A 267 -7.98 15.23 -31.83
N HIS A 268 -7.20 16.25 -32.18
CA HIS A 268 -7.43 17.03 -33.41
C HIS A 268 -7.17 16.17 -34.65
N GLU A 269 -6.10 15.37 -34.65
CA GLU A 269 -5.80 14.42 -35.74
C GLU A 269 -6.89 13.35 -35.88
N SER A 270 -7.36 12.75 -34.78
CA SER A 270 -8.45 11.75 -34.83
C SER A 270 -9.80 12.31 -35.26
N SER A 271 -10.03 13.62 -35.09
CA SER A 271 -11.25 14.31 -35.53
C SER A 271 -11.18 14.82 -36.98
N GLY A 272 -10.01 14.73 -37.61
CA GLY A 272 -9.77 15.13 -39.01
C GLY A 272 -9.93 13.99 -40.01
N GLU A 273 -10.13 12.76 -39.57
CA GLU A 273 -10.38 11.56 -40.40
C GLU A 273 -11.89 11.27 -40.58
N ASP A 274 -12.74 12.30 -40.66
CA ASP A 274 -14.03 12.13 -41.33
C ASP A 274 -13.77 12.16 -42.85
N GLU A 275 -13.52 10.97 -43.43
CA GLU A 275 -13.44 10.74 -44.87
C GLU A 275 -14.68 11.33 -45.57
N PRO A 276 -14.54 12.27 -46.52
CA PRO A 276 -15.63 12.60 -47.41
C PRO A 276 -15.71 11.47 -48.46
N TYR A 277 -16.82 10.73 -48.42
CA TYR A 277 -17.34 9.79 -49.44
C TYR A 277 -16.49 9.55 -50.70
#